data_AF-A0A412KP10-F1
#
_entry.id   AF-A0A412KP10-F1
#
_cell.length_a   1.000
_cell.length_b   1.000
_cell.length_c   1.000
_cell.angle_alpha   90.00
_cell.angle_beta   90.00
_cell.angle_gamma   90.00
#
_symmetry.space_group_name_H-M   'P 1'
#
loop_
_entity.id
_entity.type
_entity.pdbx_description
1 polymer ?
#
loop_
_entity_poly.entity_id
_entity_poly.type
_entity_poly.pdbx_seq_one_letter_code
_entity_poly.pdbx_strand_id
1 'polypeptide(L)'
;MRKADDGAYVVTQIYSGVNSINGANCYIDQDGYIKDGSGTRIGQVLYYVGNEQYPNHDNIYYIGATITDPSKNLLAYNSRESYRRLEGVEKEKNELLAPALAEAKVETGKITVKVVPQTMDNARNGSELYDSTTACDPFMYEVRVTNGTNEKIYKIYSENESFSISKEITGKVKISVRAVSMFDDVEPSKWYDLPEQSINKVLPDPDVRIELISKQNADNNHVYRFVLNNLDEYNATDENGNAIYPNWQVKIKVAGIGDLTLNASNPTGTMQVAHREDGAHTYQMTAQASTTSGTTMAESSKEISTATQLPGYRPPITLKEWTPKLEQNVTVTGTTLEDLSVKVELDAKDQKMNTPPIYRAELIGTWNGEDNIVFAKEDILTVSAGKASATFTNLPEYIGRQVT
;
A
#
# COMPACT_ATOMS: atom_id res chain seq x y z
N MET A 1 -35.48 -18.60 -22.16
CA MET A 1 -36.76 -19.33 -22.04
C MET A 1 -37.90 -18.32 -22.04
N ARG A 2 -39.08 -18.64 -22.59
CA ARG A 2 -40.28 -17.77 -22.51
C ARG A 2 -41.23 -18.31 -21.45
N LYS A 3 -41.68 -17.48 -20.53
CA LYS A 3 -42.67 -17.84 -19.51
C LYS A 3 -44.06 -17.95 -20.14
N ALA A 4 -44.85 -18.89 -19.65
CA ALA A 4 -46.19 -19.17 -20.17
C ALA A 4 -47.28 -18.26 -19.57
N ASP A 5 -47.07 -17.71 -18.38
CA ASP A 5 -48.01 -16.89 -17.62
C ASP A 5 -48.11 -15.45 -18.16
N ASP A 6 -46.98 -14.77 -18.32
CA ASP A 6 -46.89 -13.36 -18.72
C ASP A 6 -46.22 -13.15 -20.09
N GLY A 7 -45.69 -14.22 -20.69
CA GLY A 7 -45.02 -14.17 -21.97
C GLY A 7 -43.61 -13.58 -21.93
N ALA A 8 -43.07 -13.25 -20.75
CA ALA A 8 -41.75 -12.65 -20.60
C ALA A 8 -40.63 -13.66 -20.89
N TYR A 9 -39.51 -13.16 -21.39
CA TYR A 9 -38.30 -13.93 -21.63
C TYR A 9 -37.36 -13.82 -20.42
N VAL A 10 -36.76 -14.96 -20.09
CA VAL A 10 -35.82 -15.11 -18.97
C VAL A 10 -34.55 -15.81 -19.44
N VAL A 11 -33.42 -15.41 -18.87
CA VAL A 11 -32.16 -16.17 -18.93
C VAL A 11 -32.15 -17.14 -17.78
N THR A 12 -31.79 -18.39 -18.06
CA THR A 12 -31.91 -19.49 -17.10
C THR A 12 -30.65 -20.32 -17.09
N GLN A 13 -30.22 -20.76 -15.91
CA GLN A 13 -29.24 -21.82 -15.75
C GLN A 13 -29.97 -23.13 -15.54
N ILE A 14 -29.71 -24.11 -16.39
CA ILE A 14 -30.27 -25.46 -16.26
C ILE A 14 -29.20 -26.36 -15.65
N TYR A 15 -29.56 -27.14 -14.64
CA TYR A 15 -28.61 -27.95 -13.90
C TYR A 15 -28.08 -29.13 -14.74
N SER A 16 -26.85 -29.55 -14.41
CA SER A 16 -26.18 -30.65 -15.10
C SER A 16 -27.02 -31.92 -15.04
N GLY A 17 -27.17 -32.60 -16.17
CA GLY A 17 -27.99 -33.82 -16.30
C GLY A 17 -29.44 -33.58 -16.76
N VAL A 18 -29.89 -32.33 -16.85
CA VAL A 18 -31.20 -31.99 -17.41
C VAL A 18 -31.07 -31.72 -18.91
N ASN A 19 -31.44 -32.70 -19.73
CA ASN A 19 -31.25 -32.64 -21.19
C ASN A 19 -32.39 -31.93 -21.94
N SER A 20 -33.54 -31.73 -21.30
CA SER A 20 -34.69 -31.02 -21.90
C SER A 20 -35.65 -30.53 -20.81
N ILE A 21 -36.38 -29.45 -21.09
CA ILE A 21 -37.39 -28.89 -20.17
C ILE A 21 -38.75 -28.98 -20.84
N ASN A 22 -39.67 -29.71 -20.23
CA ASN A 22 -41.06 -29.76 -20.65
C ASN A 22 -41.84 -28.63 -19.97
N GLY A 23 -42.01 -27.51 -20.67
CA GLY A 23 -42.68 -26.32 -20.14
C GLY A 23 -44.13 -26.56 -19.66
N ALA A 24 -44.80 -27.62 -20.10
CA ALA A 24 -46.16 -27.95 -19.61
C ALA A 24 -46.14 -28.61 -18.21
N ASN A 25 -45.01 -29.23 -17.84
CA ASN A 25 -44.85 -29.94 -16.57
C ASN A 25 -43.79 -29.27 -15.69
N CYS A 26 -43.42 -28.02 -15.97
CA CYS A 26 -42.46 -27.27 -15.16
C CYS A 26 -43.08 -25.93 -14.76
N TYR A 27 -42.65 -25.40 -13.63
CA TYR A 27 -43.05 -24.08 -13.16
C TYR A 27 -41.84 -23.33 -12.59
N ILE A 28 -41.96 -22.01 -12.54
CA ILE A 28 -41.02 -21.13 -11.85
C ILE A 28 -41.67 -20.76 -10.53
N ASP A 29 -41.00 -21.03 -9.41
CA ASP A 29 -41.50 -20.63 -8.10
C ASP A 29 -41.23 -19.14 -7.79
N GLN A 30 -41.73 -18.67 -6.66
CA GLN A 30 -41.59 -17.27 -6.22
C GLN A 30 -40.13 -16.82 -6.03
N ASP A 31 -39.19 -17.74 -5.90
CA ASP A 31 -37.77 -17.47 -5.69
C ASP A 31 -36.96 -17.63 -6.99
N GLY A 32 -37.64 -17.90 -8.10
CA GLY A 32 -37.05 -17.99 -9.43
C GLY A 32 -36.45 -19.36 -9.75
N TYR A 33 -36.71 -20.41 -8.97
CA TYR A 33 -36.26 -21.76 -9.30
C TYR A 33 -37.20 -22.41 -10.31
N ILE A 34 -36.59 -23.15 -11.24
CA ILE A 34 -37.31 -23.94 -12.23
C ILE A 34 -37.46 -25.34 -11.66
N LYS A 35 -38.71 -25.76 -11.47
CA LYS A 35 -39.07 -27.06 -10.90
C LYS A 35 -39.84 -27.89 -11.90
N ASP A 36 -39.65 -29.21 -11.86
CA ASP A 36 -40.50 -30.15 -12.58
C ASP A 36 -41.82 -30.41 -11.84
N GLY A 37 -42.69 -31.24 -12.43
CA GLY A 37 -44.01 -31.56 -11.88
C GLY A 37 -43.97 -32.35 -10.56
N SER A 38 -42.81 -32.85 -10.15
CA SER A 38 -42.59 -33.48 -8.84
C SER A 38 -42.08 -32.50 -7.78
N GLY A 39 -41.78 -31.25 -8.17
CA GLY A 39 -41.19 -30.22 -7.30
C GLY A 39 -39.66 -30.26 -7.23
N THR A 40 -39.01 -31.15 -8.00
CA THR A 40 -37.56 -31.27 -8.08
C THR A 40 -36.97 -30.07 -8.83
N ARG A 41 -35.90 -29.48 -8.30
CA ARG A 41 -35.22 -28.34 -8.93
C ARG A 41 -34.37 -28.81 -10.11
N ILE A 42 -34.63 -28.24 -11.27
CA ILE A 42 -33.95 -28.57 -12.53
C ILE A 42 -33.20 -27.37 -13.13
N GLY A 43 -33.36 -26.20 -12.53
CA GLY A 43 -32.63 -24.99 -12.90
C GLY A 43 -33.06 -23.78 -12.10
N GLN A 44 -32.59 -22.61 -12.51
CA GLN A 44 -32.93 -21.32 -11.93
C GLN A 44 -32.98 -20.22 -12.98
N VAL A 45 -33.85 -19.24 -12.77
CA VAL A 45 -33.87 -17.97 -13.49
C VAL A 45 -32.66 -17.16 -13.03
N LEU A 46 -31.81 -16.77 -13.99
CA LEU A 46 -30.69 -15.88 -13.72
C LEU A 46 -31.13 -14.42 -13.74
N TYR A 47 -31.99 -14.02 -14.68
CA TYR A 47 -32.60 -12.68 -14.74
C TYR A 47 -33.65 -12.62 -15.86
N TYR A 48 -34.53 -11.63 -15.79
CA TYR A 48 -35.54 -11.32 -16.79
C TYR A 48 -34.98 -10.40 -17.89
N VAL A 49 -35.39 -10.60 -19.13
CA VAL A 49 -34.98 -9.77 -20.29
C VAL A 49 -36.17 -9.07 -20.97
N GLY A 50 -37.35 -9.10 -20.36
CA GLY A 50 -38.56 -8.43 -20.84
C GLY A 50 -39.36 -9.26 -21.86
N ASN A 51 -40.21 -8.62 -22.66
CA ASN A 51 -41.16 -9.31 -23.56
C ASN A 51 -40.62 -9.53 -24.99
N GLU A 52 -39.39 -9.09 -25.26
CA GLU A 52 -38.76 -9.22 -26.56
C GLU A 52 -38.05 -10.57 -26.70
N GLN A 53 -38.15 -11.16 -27.90
CA GLN A 53 -37.46 -12.40 -28.23
C GLN A 53 -36.02 -12.11 -28.63
N TYR A 54 -35.06 -12.73 -27.94
CA TYR A 54 -33.63 -12.64 -28.27
C TYR A 54 -33.13 -13.98 -28.82
N PRO A 55 -33.03 -14.13 -30.15
CA PRO A 55 -32.68 -15.41 -30.78
C PRO A 55 -31.21 -15.82 -30.58
N ASN A 56 -30.32 -14.91 -30.20
CA ASN A 56 -28.88 -15.13 -30.04
C ASN A 56 -28.32 -14.32 -28.85
N HIS A 57 -27.30 -14.89 -28.20
CA HIS A 57 -26.67 -14.33 -27.00
C HIS A 57 -26.07 -12.93 -27.23
N ASP A 58 -25.61 -12.64 -28.45
CA ASP A 58 -25.04 -11.35 -28.83
C ASP A 58 -26.05 -10.19 -28.66
N ASN A 59 -27.35 -10.43 -28.85
CA ASN A 59 -28.36 -9.39 -28.68
C ASN A 59 -28.57 -8.98 -27.21
N ILE A 60 -28.27 -9.87 -26.26
CA ILE A 60 -28.31 -9.58 -24.82
C ILE A 60 -27.14 -8.65 -24.46
N TYR A 61 -25.96 -8.89 -25.05
CA TYR A 61 -24.79 -8.01 -24.88
C TYR A 61 -25.05 -6.59 -25.39
N TYR A 62 -25.71 -6.44 -26.54
CA TYR A 62 -26.03 -5.12 -27.11
C TYR A 62 -26.94 -4.26 -26.21
N ILE A 63 -27.90 -4.86 -25.49
CA ILE A 63 -28.77 -4.13 -24.55
C ILE A 63 -27.96 -3.57 -23.38
N GLY A 64 -27.08 -4.39 -22.80
CA GLY A 64 -26.22 -3.97 -21.70
C GLY A 64 -25.25 -2.86 -22.09
N ALA A 65 -24.73 -2.89 -23.33
CA ALA A 65 -23.72 -1.96 -23.81
C ALA A 65 -24.27 -0.62 -24.35
N THR A 66 -25.53 -0.57 -24.81
CA THR A 66 -26.10 0.63 -25.45
C THR A 66 -26.98 1.47 -24.53
N ILE A 67 -27.55 0.88 -23.47
CA ILE A 67 -28.38 1.58 -22.49
C ILE A 67 -27.53 1.93 -21.26
N THR A 68 -26.98 3.14 -21.24
CA THR A 68 -26.11 3.64 -20.17
C THR A 68 -26.87 4.16 -18.95
N ASP A 69 -28.17 4.45 -19.10
CA ASP A 69 -29.05 4.85 -17.99
C ASP A 69 -29.46 3.59 -17.19
N PRO A 70 -28.97 3.40 -15.95
CA PRO A 70 -29.24 2.18 -15.18
C PRO A 70 -30.74 1.99 -14.89
N SER A 71 -31.52 3.07 -14.83
CA SER A 71 -32.97 3.01 -14.57
C SER A 71 -33.77 2.47 -15.76
N LYS A 72 -33.18 2.48 -16.96
CA LYS A 72 -33.77 1.98 -18.21
C LYS A 72 -33.10 0.69 -18.69
N ASN A 73 -31.97 0.33 -18.11
CA ASN A 73 -31.26 -0.91 -18.40
C ASN A 73 -31.88 -2.07 -17.61
N LEU A 74 -33.01 -2.57 -18.12
CA LEU A 74 -33.77 -3.66 -17.49
C LEU A 74 -32.90 -4.92 -17.29
N LEU A 75 -31.94 -5.17 -18.18
CA LEU A 75 -30.98 -6.27 -18.05
C LEU A 75 -30.08 -6.08 -16.83
N ALA A 76 -29.46 -4.90 -16.65
CA ALA A 76 -28.63 -4.59 -15.50
C ALA A 76 -29.44 -4.61 -14.19
N TYR A 77 -30.64 -4.01 -14.21
CA TYR A 77 -31.56 -4.02 -13.08
C TYR A 77 -31.93 -5.45 -12.68
N ASN A 78 -32.42 -6.27 -13.60
CA ASN A 78 -32.84 -7.64 -13.31
C ASN A 78 -31.67 -8.56 -12.94
N SER A 79 -30.49 -8.34 -13.51
CA SER A 79 -29.27 -9.07 -13.11
C SER A 79 -28.88 -8.75 -11.68
N ARG A 80 -28.98 -7.47 -11.29
CA ARG A 80 -28.72 -7.02 -9.92
C ARG A 80 -29.78 -7.55 -8.96
N GLU A 81 -31.07 -7.39 -9.27
CA GLU A 81 -32.19 -7.92 -8.45
C GLU A 81 -32.11 -9.43 -8.25
N SER A 82 -31.52 -10.15 -9.22
CA SER A 82 -31.29 -11.58 -9.09
C SER A 82 -30.23 -11.93 -8.04
N TYR A 83 -29.31 -11.02 -7.72
CA TYR A 83 -28.38 -11.17 -6.60
C TYR A 83 -29.06 -10.99 -5.24
N ARG A 84 -30.10 -10.14 -5.15
CA ARG A 84 -30.88 -9.89 -3.91
C ARG A 84 -31.37 -11.19 -3.26
N ARG A 85 -31.69 -12.21 -4.07
CA ARG A 85 -32.15 -13.52 -3.58
C ARG A 85 -31.06 -14.35 -2.90
N LEU A 86 -29.79 -14.00 -3.07
CA LEU A 86 -28.64 -14.69 -2.48
C LEU A 86 -28.14 -14.01 -1.21
N GLU A 87 -28.44 -12.71 -1.01
CA GLU A 87 -27.89 -11.96 0.12
C GLU A 87 -28.41 -12.42 1.50
N GLY A 88 -29.50 -13.18 1.56
CA GLY A 88 -30.09 -13.62 2.82
C GLY A 88 -31.03 -12.59 3.46
N VAL A 89 -31.82 -11.89 2.65
CA VAL A 89 -32.83 -10.92 3.12
C VAL A 89 -34.04 -11.63 3.75
N GLU A 90 -34.30 -11.35 5.03
CA GLU A 90 -35.50 -11.82 5.72
C GLU A 90 -36.74 -11.15 5.14
N LYS A 91 -37.59 -11.93 4.45
CA LYS A 91 -38.70 -11.41 3.63
C LYS A 91 -39.68 -10.52 4.38
N GLU A 92 -39.92 -10.82 5.66
CA GLU A 92 -40.93 -10.10 6.48
C GLU A 92 -40.40 -8.79 7.04
N LYS A 93 -39.09 -8.69 7.29
CA LYS A 93 -38.46 -7.50 7.89
C LYS A 93 -37.76 -6.61 6.88
N ASN A 94 -37.47 -7.16 5.69
CA ASN A 94 -36.60 -6.51 4.70
C ASN A 94 -35.24 -6.12 5.30
N GLU A 95 -34.71 -7.01 6.14
CA GLU A 95 -33.45 -6.89 6.89
C GLU A 95 -32.58 -8.12 6.57
N LEU A 96 -31.27 -7.95 6.45
CA LEU A 96 -30.37 -9.09 6.27
C LEU A 96 -30.28 -9.97 7.52
N LEU A 97 -30.07 -11.26 7.30
CA LEU A 97 -29.68 -12.15 8.39
C LEU A 97 -28.28 -11.83 8.91
N ALA A 98 -28.12 -11.93 10.23
CA ALA A 98 -26.80 -11.85 10.84
C ALA A 98 -25.95 -13.07 10.47
N PRO A 99 -24.60 -12.95 10.47
CA PRO A 99 -23.72 -14.09 10.30
C PRO A 99 -24.07 -15.23 11.27
N ALA A 100 -23.91 -16.48 10.82
CA ALA A 100 -24.10 -17.65 11.67
C ALA A 100 -23.03 -17.71 12.78
N LEU A 101 -21.80 -17.33 12.42
CA LEU A 101 -20.66 -17.25 13.32
C LEU A 101 -19.71 -16.17 12.79
N ALA A 102 -19.00 -15.51 13.69
CA ALA A 102 -17.83 -14.72 13.34
C ALA A 102 -16.73 -14.90 14.40
N GLU A 103 -15.49 -14.94 13.93
CA GLU A 103 -14.29 -14.98 14.75
C GLU A 103 -13.35 -13.84 14.34
N ALA A 104 -12.60 -13.31 15.30
CA ALA A 104 -11.59 -12.30 15.03
C ALA A 104 -10.32 -12.62 15.78
N LYS A 105 -9.18 -12.40 15.12
CA LYS A 105 -7.85 -12.57 15.70
C LYS A 105 -7.07 -11.28 15.58
N VAL A 106 -6.68 -10.73 16.73
CA VAL A 106 -5.75 -9.60 16.84
C VAL A 106 -4.34 -10.16 16.84
N GLU A 107 -3.56 -9.83 15.80
CA GLU A 107 -2.13 -10.14 15.78
C GLU A 107 -1.39 -9.21 14.84
N THR A 108 -0.15 -8.88 15.18
CA THR A 108 0.78 -8.19 14.28
C THR A 108 0.22 -6.88 13.72
N GLY A 109 -0.50 -6.09 14.54
CA GLY A 109 -1.06 -4.82 14.07
C GLY A 109 -2.31 -4.93 13.20
N LYS A 110 -2.85 -6.14 13.05
CA LYS A 110 -4.02 -6.43 12.22
C LYS A 110 -5.10 -7.13 13.02
N ILE A 111 -6.34 -6.92 12.60
CA ILE A 111 -7.48 -7.77 12.96
C ILE A 111 -7.79 -8.59 11.73
N THR A 112 -7.74 -9.92 11.88
CA THR A 112 -8.24 -10.86 10.86
C THR A 112 -9.60 -11.33 11.30
N VAL A 113 -10.61 -11.09 10.46
CA VAL A 113 -12.00 -11.52 10.72
C VAL A 113 -12.32 -12.70 9.81
N LYS A 114 -12.93 -13.71 10.40
CA LYS A 114 -13.52 -14.85 9.70
C LYS A 114 -15.02 -14.86 9.95
N VAL A 115 -15.80 -14.82 8.89
CA VAL A 115 -17.26 -14.82 8.94
C VAL A 115 -17.76 -16.13 8.35
N VAL A 116 -18.69 -16.77 9.04
CA VAL A 116 -19.49 -17.86 8.48
C VAL A 116 -20.85 -17.25 8.16
N PRO A 117 -21.22 -17.11 6.87
CA PRO A 117 -22.51 -16.57 6.49
C PRO A 117 -23.65 -17.43 7.05
N GLN A 118 -24.83 -16.83 7.17
CA GLN A 118 -26.03 -17.61 7.45
C GLN A 118 -26.40 -18.50 6.24
N THR A 119 -27.27 -19.49 6.43
CA THR A 119 -27.87 -20.31 5.39
C THR A 119 -29.20 -19.74 4.91
N MET A 120 -29.49 -19.95 3.63
CA MET A 120 -30.64 -19.37 2.95
C MET A 120 -32.00 -19.83 3.48
N ASP A 121 -32.08 -21.01 4.09
CA ASP A 121 -33.30 -21.55 4.71
C ASP A 121 -33.82 -20.66 5.86
N ASN A 122 -32.93 -20.04 6.63
CA ASN A 122 -33.30 -19.13 7.71
C ASN A 122 -33.83 -17.78 7.18
N ALA A 123 -33.48 -17.36 5.96
CA ALA A 123 -33.96 -16.08 5.41
C ALA A 123 -35.42 -16.16 4.97
N ARG A 124 -35.91 -17.39 4.77
CA ARG A 124 -37.23 -17.69 4.21
C ARG A 124 -38.08 -18.56 5.15
N ASN A 125 -37.84 -18.50 6.47
CA ASN A 125 -38.58 -19.23 7.50
C ASN A 125 -38.71 -20.73 7.22
N GLY A 126 -37.62 -21.39 6.82
CA GLY A 126 -37.61 -22.84 6.57
C GLY A 126 -38.35 -23.25 5.30
N SER A 127 -38.47 -22.35 4.33
CA SER A 127 -39.02 -22.69 3.01
C SER A 127 -38.30 -23.90 2.42
N GLU A 128 -39.05 -24.92 1.99
CA GLU A 128 -38.54 -26.12 1.28
C GLU A 128 -37.74 -25.76 -0.01
N LEU A 129 -37.75 -24.47 -0.39
CA LEU A 129 -37.09 -23.85 -1.53
C LEU A 129 -35.63 -23.47 -1.30
N TYR A 130 -35.06 -23.67 -0.11
CA TYR A 130 -33.62 -23.53 0.14
C TYR A 130 -33.12 -24.67 1.01
N ASP A 131 -31.97 -25.24 0.66
CA ASP A 131 -31.34 -26.23 1.54
C ASP A 131 -30.59 -25.52 2.67
N SER A 132 -30.44 -26.23 3.79
CA SER A 132 -29.66 -25.76 4.94
C SER A 132 -28.14 -25.77 4.69
N THR A 133 -27.71 -25.83 3.43
CA THR A 133 -26.29 -25.92 3.02
C THR A 133 -25.85 -24.74 2.15
N THR A 134 -26.79 -24.03 1.54
CA THR A 134 -26.54 -22.86 0.71
C THR A 134 -26.33 -21.65 1.61
N ALA A 135 -25.10 -21.13 1.63
CA ALA A 135 -24.76 -19.91 2.35
C ALA A 135 -25.39 -18.66 1.69
N CYS A 136 -25.75 -17.70 2.52
CA CYS A 136 -26.08 -16.34 2.11
C CYS A 136 -24.80 -15.64 1.62
N ASP A 137 -24.96 -14.75 0.66
CA ASP A 137 -23.89 -14.03 -0.03
C ASP A 137 -24.17 -12.52 0.00
N PRO A 138 -24.06 -11.86 1.17
CA PRO A 138 -24.28 -10.43 1.27
C PRO A 138 -23.21 -9.65 0.50
N PHE A 139 -23.53 -8.44 0.06
CA PHE A 139 -22.59 -7.61 -0.70
C PHE A 139 -21.27 -7.30 0.03
N MET A 140 -21.36 -7.07 1.35
CA MET A 140 -20.20 -6.85 2.20
C MET A 140 -20.54 -7.15 3.66
N TYR A 141 -19.51 -7.16 4.51
CA TYR A 141 -19.68 -7.09 5.96
C TYR A 141 -19.09 -5.81 6.52
N GLU A 142 -19.77 -5.27 7.53
CA GLU A 142 -19.22 -4.21 8.38
C GLU A 142 -18.69 -4.82 9.67
N VAL A 143 -17.46 -4.45 10.02
CA VAL A 143 -16.81 -4.82 11.26
C VAL A 143 -16.65 -3.57 12.12
N ARG A 144 -17.40 -3.50 13.21
CA ARG A 144 -17.29 -2.44 14.21
C ARG A 144 -16.28 -2.86 15.26
N VAL A 145 -15.31 -1.98 15.52
CA VAL A 145 -14.35 -2.13 16.62
C VAL A 145 -14.49 -0.89 17.52
N THR A 146 -14.72 -1.11 18.82
CA THR A 146 -14.83 -0.02 19.80
C THR A 146 -14.14 -0.36 21.11
N ASN A 147 -13.54 0.64 21.75
CA ASN A 147 -13.03 0.56 23.13
C ASN A 147 -13.91 1.37 24.12
N GLY A 148 -15.14 1.71 23.73
CA GLY A 148 -16.08 2.51 24.50
C GLY A 148 -15.89 4.03 24.40
N THR A 149 -14.70 4.49 23.98
CA THR A 149 -14.43 5.92 23.72
C THR A 149 -14.37 6.22 22.23
N ASN A 150 -13.62 5.40 21.50
CA ASN A 150 -13.44 5.48 20.06
C ASN A 150 -14.17 4.32 19.39
N GLU A 151 -14.74 4.58 18.21
CA GLU A 151 -15.40 3.59 17.37
C GLU A 151 -14.88 3.71 15.94
N LYS A 152 -14.64 2.57 15.29
CA LYS A 152 -14.35 2.53 13.86
C LYS A 152 -15.05 1.36 13.20
N ILE A 153 -15.63 1.64 12.04
CA ILE A 153 -16.28 0.64 11.18
C ILE A 153 -15.36 0.38 9.98
N TYR A 154 -15.05 -0.90 9.77
CA TYR A 154 -14.31 -1.40 8.62
C TYR A 154 -15.27 -2.14 7.69
N LYS A 155 -15.04 -2.08 6.38
CA LYS A 155 -15.81 -2.81 5.38
C LYS A 155 -14.92 -3.92 4.83
N ILE A 156 -15.41 -5.15 4.83
CA ILE A 156 -14.75 -6.32 4.25
C ILE A 156 -15.66 -6.93 3.18
N TYR A 157 -15.06 -7.41 2.10
CA TYR A 157 -15.78 -7.96 0.93
C TYR A 157 -15.52 -9.47 0.76
N SER A 158 -14.95 -10.08 1.78
CA SER A 158 -14.61 -11.51 1.86
C SER A 158 -14.95 -12.02 3.26
N GLU A 159 -15.35 -13.28 3.35
CA GLU A 159 -15.55 -13.99 4.62
C GLU A 159 -14.26 -14.13 5.43
N ASN A 160 -13.10 -13.95 4.80
CA ASN A 160 -11.80 -13.98 5.47
C ASN A 160 -10.95 -12.81 4.99
N GLU A 161 -10.83 -11.78 5.84
CA GLU A 161 -10.12 -10.56 5.50
C GLU A 161 -9.39 -9.99 6.72
N SER A 162 -8.25 -9.35 6.46
CA SER A 162 -7.42 -8.71 7.49
C SER A 162 -7.29 -7.21 7.21
N PHE A 163 -7.44 -6.40 8.25
CA PHE A 163 -7.26 -4.95 8.16
C PHE A 163 -6.40 -4.43 9.32
N SER A 164 -5.76 -3.29 9.12
CA SER A 164 -4.92 -2.67 10.13
C SER A 164 -5.73 -2.06 11.27
N ILE A 165 -5.22 -2.23 12.49
CA ILE A 165 -5.79 -1.67 13.71
C ILE A 165 -5.66 -0.14 13.69
N SER A 166 -6.68 0.56 14.21
CA SER A 166 -6.59 2.00 14.44
C SER A 166 -5.74 2.30 15.67
N LYS A 167 -4.79 3.24 15.57
CA LYS A 167 -3.95 3.64 16.72
C LYS A 167 -4.75 4.18 17.91
N GLU A 168 -5.95 4.68 17.66
CA GLU A 168 -6.89 5.22 18.66
C GLU A 168 -7.67 4.15 19.42
N ILE A 169 -7.68 2.91 18.94
CA ILE A 169 -8.45 1.80 19.51
C ILE A 169 -7.47 0.84 20.20
N THR A 170 -7.27 1.07 21.49
CA THR A 170 -6.40 0.25 22.36
C THR A 170 -7.15 -0.17 23.62
N GLY A 171 -6.61 -1.16 24.33
CA GLY A 171 -7.18 -1.71 25.56
C GLY A 171 -8.23 -2.78 25.27
N LYS A 172 -9.21 -2.90 26.17
CA LYS A 172 -10.35 -3.81 26.00
C LYS A 172 -11.23 -3.32 24.86
N VAL A 173 -11.54 -4.21 23.92
CA VAL A 173 -12.35 -3.89 22.75
C VAL A 173 -13.51 -4.85 22.57
N LYS A 174 -14.62 -4.29 22.07
CA LYS A 174 -15.74 -5.05 21.54
C LYS A 174 -15.66 -5.02 20.02
N ILE A 175 -15.68 -6.21 19.41
CA ILE A 175 -15.73 -6.39 17.97
C ILE A 175 -17.12 -6.94 17.62
N SER A 176 -17.78 -6.33 16.64
CA SER A 176 -19.07 -6.80 16.14
C SER A 176 -19.03 -6.87 14.61
N VAL A 177 -19.71 -7.85 14.00
CA VAL A 177 -19.82 -8.00 12.54
C VAL A 177 -21.28 -8.00 12.12
N ARG A 178 -21.62 -7.36 11.01
CA ARG A 178 -22.96 -7.45 10.40
C ARG A 178 -22.88 -7.56 8.88
N ALA A 179 -23.86 -8.21 8.28
CA ALA A 179 -24.02 -8.28 6.84
C ALA A 179 -24.69 -7.00 6.32
N VAL A 180 -24.25 -6.52 5.16
CA VAL A 180 -24.80 -5.32 4.51
C VAL A 180 -25.10 -5.63 3.05
N SER A 181 -26.26 -5.15 2.61
CA SER A 181 -26.79 -5.36 1.27
C SER A 181 -26.15 -4.39 0.29
N MET A 182 -26.11 -4.77 -0.99
CA MET A 182 -25.80 -3.79 -2.04
C MET A 182 -26.92 -2.76 -2.22
N PHE A 183 -28.14 -3.05 -1.73
CA PHE A 183 -29.34 -2.27 -1.96
C PHE A 183 -29.68 -1.38 -0.76
N ASP A 184 -29.86 -0.09 -1.03
CA ASP A 184 -30.17 0.92 -0.01
C ASP A 184 -31.57 0.75 0.62
N ASP A 185 -32.44 -0.04 -0.01
CA ASP A 185 -33.78 -0.36 0.49
C ASP A 185 -33.79 -1.57 1.44
N VAL A 186 -32.66 -2.23 1.69
CA VAL A 186 -32.55 -3.38 2.61
C VAL A 186 -31.77 -2.97 3.85
N GLU A 187 -32.37 -3.20 5.01
CA GLU A 187 -31.72 -2.89 6.28
C GLU A 187 -30.54 -3.85 6.55
N PRO A 188 -29.39 -3.36 7.05
CA PRO A 188 -28.29 -4.22 7.49
C PRO A 188 -28.72 -5.20 8.56
N SER A 189 -28.02 -6.32 8.67
CA SER A 189 -28.33 -7.28 9.72
C SER A 189 -28.07 -6.72 11.12
N LYS A 190 -28.65 -7.37 12.13
CA LYS A 190 -28.19 -7.23 13.51
C LYS A 190 -26.71 -7.52 13.63
N TRP A 191 -26.07 -6.85 14.59
CA TRP A 191 -24.69 -7.07 14.96
C TRP A 191 -24.51 -8.45 15.62
N TYR A 192 -23.59 -9.24 15.08
CA TYR A 192 -23.03 -10.41 15.74
C TYR A 192 -21.86 -9.96 16.61
N ASP A 193 -22.00 -10.07 17.93
CA ASP A 193 -20.98 -9.67 18.89
C ASP A 193 -19.97 -10.80 19.12
N LEU A 194 -18.69 -10.48 18.99
CA LEU A 194 -17.59 -11.41 19.26
C LEU A 194 -17.17 -11.34 20.74
N PRO A 195 -16.49 -12.37 21.26
CA PRO A 195 -15.88 -12.31 22.58
C PRO A 195 -14.98 -11.08 22.75
N GLU A 196 -14.96 -10.50 23.95
CA GLU A 196 -14.09 -9.36 24.28
C GLU A 196 -12.61 -9.72 24.06
N GLN A 197 -11.88 -8.81 23.43
CA GLN A 197 -10.45 -8.96 23.17
C GLN A 197 -9.70 -7.75 23.74
N SER A 198 -8.38 -7.86 23.81
CA SER A 198 -7.52 -6.73 24.19
C SER A 198 -6.53 -6.43 23.07
N ILE A 199 -6.43 -5.15 22.73
CA ILE A 199 -5.51 -4.62 21.73
C ILE A 199 -4.43 -3.82 22.46
N ASN A 200 -3.17 -4.19 22.30
CA ASN A 200 -2.06 -3.40 22.84
C ASN A 200 -1.93 -2.06 22.10
N LYS A 201 -1.11 -1.14 22.62
CA LYS A 201 -0.80 0.09 21.88
C LYS A 201 -0.22 -0.25 20.51
N VAL A 202 -0.68 0.43 19.46
CA VAL A 202 -0.16 0.24 18.11
C VAL A 202 1.08 1.12 17.94
N LEU A 203 2.16 0.55 17.40
CA LEU A 203 3.38 1.30 17.09
C LEU A 203 3.12 2.40 16.03
N PRO A 204 3.87 3.52 16.09
CA PRO A 204 3.85 4.52 15.03
C PRO A 204 4.14 3.90 13.66
N ASP A 205 3.55 4.48 12.60
CA ASP A 205 3.82 4.03 11.24
C ASP A 205 5.18 4.61 10.83
N PRO A 206 6.09 3.83 10.24
CA PRO A 206 7.43 4.33 9.90
C PRO A 206 7.39 5.49 8.90
N ASP A 207 7.99 6.63 9.27
CA ASP A 207 8.28 7.71 8.33
C ASP A 207 9.79 7.71 8.04
N VAL A 208 10.16 7.01 6.96
CA VAL A 208 11.56 6.73 6.60
C VAL A 208 12.09 7.83 5.67
N ARG A 209 13.12 8.53 6.12
CA ARG A 209 13.93 9.44 5.29
C ARG A 209 15.19 8.74 4.82
N ILE A 210 15.50 8.92 3.54
CA ILE A 210 16.67 8.31 2.90
C ILE A 210 17.58 9.41 2.39
N GLU A 211 18.85 9.33 2.72
CA GLU A 211 19.86 10.33 2.40
C GLU A 211 21.02 9.69 1.64
N LEU A 212 21.37 10.25 0.48
CA LEU A 212 22.59 9.86 -0.22
C LEU A 212 23.80 10.41 0.54
N ILE A 213 24.69 9.53 0.98
CA ILE A 213 25.93 9.87 1.66
C ILE A 213 27.12 9.31 0.88
N SER A 214 28.24 10.04 0.92
CA SER A 214 29.52 9.55 0.41
C SER A 214 30.19 8.68 1.46
N LYS A 215 30.71 7.52 1.06
CA LYS A 215 31.51 6.65 1.93
C LYS A 215 32.76 6.20 1.18
N GLN A 216 33.93 6.46 1.76
CA GLN A 216 35.20 5.96 1.23
C GLN A 216 35.16 4.41 1.20
N ASN A 217 35.71 3.82 0.14
CA ASN A 217 35.81 2.38 -0.09
C ASN A 217 34.47 1.65 -0.32
N ALA A 218 33.43 2.33 -0.82
CA ALA A 218 32.22 1.69 -1.33
C ALA A 218 32.28 1.57 -2.86
N ASP A 219 31.71 0.52 -3.44
CA ASP A 219 31.57 0.42 -4.89
C ASP A 219 30.81 1.64 -5.42
N ASN A 220 31.44 2.41 -6.31
CA ASN A 220 30.94 3.69 -6.82
C ASN A 220 30.73 4.82 -5.78
N ASN A 221 31.26 4.72 -4.54
CA ASN A 221 31.25 5.75 -3.48
C ASN A 221 29.88 6.26 -2.98
N HIS A 222 28.76 5.64 -3.36
CA HIS A 222 27.41 6.05 -2.95
C HIS A 222 26.79 5.06 -1.97
N VAL A 223 26.38 5.57 -0.81
CA VAL A 223 25.70 4.79 0.24
C VAL A 223 24.44 5.54 0.63
N TYR A 224 23.36 4.83 0.87
CA TYR A 224 22.11 5.42 1.33
C TYR A 224 21.96 5.22 2.83
N ARG A 225 21.80 6.33 3.57
CA ARG A 225 21.50 6.34 5.00
C ARG A 225 19.99 6.42 5.20
N PHE A 226 19.45 5.55 6.03
CA PHE A 226 18.05 5.46 6.39
C PHE A 226 17.88 5.91 7.83
N VAL A 227 16.95 6.84 8.05
CA VAL A 227 16.60 7.40 9.36
C VAL A 227 15.08 7.54 9.48
N LEU A 228 14.57 7.65 10.71
CA LEU A 228 13.15 7.91 10.96
C LEU A 228 12.94 9.39 11.24
N ASN A 229 12.05 10.05 10.50
CA ASN A 229 11.62 11.42 10.81
C ASN A 229 10.84 11.46 12.12
N ASN A 230 10.04 10.42 12.39
CA ASN A 230 9.23 10.28 13.58
C ASN A 230 9.91 9.44 14.68
N LEU A 231 11.24 9.49 14.76
CA LEU A 231 12.01 8.75 15.79
C LEU A 231 11.55 9.08 17.21
N ASP A 232 11.18 10.34 17.46
CA ASP A 232 10.73 10.81 18.77
C ASP A 232 9.42 10.13 19.21
N GLU A 233 8.53 9.76 18.28
CA GLU A 233 7.29 9.02 18.60
C GLU A 233 7.59 7.62 19.15
N TYR A 234 8.62 6.97 18.62
CA TYR A 234 9.06 5.65 19.09
C TYR A 234 9.75 5.72 20.46
N ASN A 235 10.43 6.83 20.74
CA ASN A 235 11.15 7.06 22.00
C ASN A 235 10.31 7.79 23.06
N ALA A 236 9.03 8.02 22.79
CA ALA A 236 8.13 8.69 23.71
C ALA A 236 8.00 7.93 25.04
N THR A 237 7.91 8.68 26.14
CA THR A 237 7.75 8.15 27.51
C THR A 237 6.40 8.53 28.11
N ASP A 238 5.90 7.71 29.03
CA ASP A 238 4.75 8.04 29.86
C ASP A 238 5.10 9.08 30.94
N GLU A 239 4.09 9.49 31.73
CA GLU A 239 4.25 10.47 32.83
C GLU A 239 5.25 10.02 33.90
N ASN A 240 5.55 8.72 33.99
CA ASN A 240 6.49 8.15 34.94
C ASN A 240 7.90 7.96 34.34
N GLY A 241 8.11 8.40 33.09
CA GLY A 241 9.38 8.27 32.37
C GLY A 241 9.64 6.88 31.77
N ASN A 242 8.65 5.99 31.75
CA ASN A 242 8.78 4.68 31.10
C ASN A 242 8.55 4.80 29.60
N ALA A 243 9.33 4.09 28.79
CA ALA A 243 9.11 4.06 27.35
C ALA A 243 7.69 3.53 27.02
N ILE A 244 6.95 4.26 26.19
CA ILE A 244 5.63 3.84 25.71
C ILE A 244 5.76 2.60 24.82
N TYR A 245 6.83 2.53 24.04
CA TYR A 245 7.11 1.46 23.10
C TYR A 245 8.48 0.83 23.40
N PRO A 246 8.61 0.01 24.46
CA PRO A 246 9.89 -0.64 24.75
C PRO A 246 10.24 -1.64 23.64
N ASN A 247 11.54 -1.76 23.36
CA ASN A 247 12.09 -2.71 22.39
C ASN A 247 11.49 -2.60 20.97
N TRP A 248 11.11 -1.39 20.57
CA TRP A 248 10.67 -1.13 19.20
C TRP A 248 11.80 -1.41 18.21
N GLN A 249 11.42 -1.92 17.06
CA GLN A 249 12.29 -2.03 15.89
C GLN A 249 11.49 -1.69 14.63
N VAL A 250 12.12 -1.02 13.67
CA VAL A 250 11.57 -0.80 12.35
C VAL A 250 12.39 -1.62 11.36
N LYS A 251 11.74 -2.60 10.73
CA LYS A 251 12.35 -3.37 9.64
C LYS A 251 12.07 -2.66 8.33
N ILE A 252 13.12 -2.36 7.58
CA ILE A 252 13.05 -1.73 6.26
C ILE A 252 13.64 -2.72 5.26
N LYS A 253 12.86 -3.01 4.21
CA LYS A 253 13.25 -3.88 3.10
C LYS A 253 13.20 -3.09 1.82
N VAL A 254 14.27 -3.13 1.04
CA VAL A 254 14.33 -2.56 -0.31
C VAL A 254 14.49 -3.70 -1.29
N ALA A 255 13.45 -3.96 -2.09
CA ALA A 255 13.38 -5.09 -3.00
C ALA A 255 14.58 -5.09 -3.97
N GLY A 256 15.33 -6.19 -3.99
CA GLY A 256 16.52 -6.33 -4.84
C GLY A 256 17.79 -5.66 -4.31
N ILE A 257 17.74 -4.97 -3.16
CA ILE A 257 18.91 -4.35 -2.52
C ILE A 257 19.25 -5.04 -1.19
N GLY A 258 18.29 -5.15 -0.27
CA GLY A 258 18.51 -5.78 1.03
C GLY A 258 17.55 -5.32 2.11
N ASP A 259 17.88 -5.66 3.36
CA ASP A 259 17.09 -5.38 4.56
C ASP A 259 17.95 -4.67 5.62
N LEU A 260 17.34 -3.77 6.40
CA LEU A 260 17.96 -3.15 7.57
C LEU A 260 16.95 -3.04 8.71
N THR A 261 17.45 -2.91 9.94
CA THR A 261 16.61 -2.72 11.13
C THR A 261 17.08 -1.49 11.90
N LEU A 262 16.15 -0.57 12.15
CA LEU A 262 16.37 0.58 13.03
C LEU A 262 15.75 0.28 14.40
N ASN A 263 16.43 0.70 15.47
CA ASN A 263 15.95 0.57 16.84
C ASN A 263 16.62 1.64 17.73
N ALA A 264 16.29 1.67 19.03
CA ALA A 264 16.85 2.65 19.95
C ALA A 264 18.39 2.66 20.02
N SER A 265 19.04 1.49 19.89
CA SER A 265 20.51 1.38 19.90
C SER A 265 21.15 1.72 18.55
N ASN A 266 20.41 1.53 17.45
CA ASN A 266 20.86 1.79 16.08
C ASN A 266 19.76 2.59 15.35
N PRO A 267 19.63 3.90 15.61
CA PRO A 267 18.55 4.72 15.04
C PRO A 267 18.76 5.04 13.56
N THR A 268 19.94 4.72 13.01
CA THR A 268 20.30 4.92 11.61
C THR A 268 20.88 3.65 11.01
N GLY A 269 20.58 3.37 9.75
CA GLY A 269 21.12 2.24 9.00
C GLY A 269 21.64 2.68 7.63
N THR A 270 22.48 1.87 6.99
CA THR A 270 23.02 2.18 5.66
C THR A 270 22.91 1.00 4.71
N MET A 271 22.56 1.26 3.44
CA MET A 271 22.62 0.28 2.35
C MET A 271 23.49 0.80 1.21
N GLN A 272 24.24 -0.10 0.59
CA GLN A 272 24.94 0.16 -0.66
C GLN A 272 24.03 -0.18 -1.82
N VAL A 273 23.95 0.71 -2.81
CA VAL A 273 23.18 0.49 -4.03
C VAL A 273 24.12 0.60 -5.21
N ALA A 274 24.23 -0.48 -5.98
CA ALA A 274 25.08 -0.49 -7.16
C ALA A 274 24.52 0.45 -8.24
N HIS A 275 25.42 1.12 -8.97
CA HIS A 275 25.06 1.86 -10.18
C HIS A 275 24.53 0.88 -11.23
N ARG A 276 23.44 1.25 -11.91
CA ARG A 276 22.87 0.46 -12.99
C ARG A 276 22.87 1.26 -14.29
N GLU A 277 23.49 0.72 -15.34
CA GLU A 277 23.53 1.36 -16.66
C GLU A 277 22.16 1.36 -17.37
N ASP A 278 21.27 0.45 -16.97
CA ASP A 278 19.91 0.33 -17.51
C ASP A 278 18.95 1.44 -17.02
N GLY A 279 19.39 2.31 -16.11
CA GLY A 279 18.58 3.40 -15.58
C GLY A 279 17.49 2.96 -14.59
N ALA A 280 17.41 1.67 -14.25
CA ALA A 280 16.37 1.11 -13.38
C ALA A 280 16.69 1.34 -11.89
N HIS A 281 16.49 2.58 -11.45
CA HIS A 281 16.78 3.04 -10.10
C HIS A 281 15.58 3.09 -9.16
N THR A 282 14.40 2.67 -9.63
CA THR A 282 13.18 2.64 -8.83
C THR A 282 13.04 1.27 -8.19
N TYR A 283 12.93 1.25 -6.87
CA TYR A 283 12.78 0.07 -6.04
C TYR A 283 11.51 0.16 -5.22
N GLN A 284 10.93 -0.99 -4.86
CA GLN A 284 9.88 -1.02 -3.87
C GLN A 284 10.51 -1.16 -2.48
N MET A 285 10.25 -0.20 -1.60
CA MET A 285 10.60 -0.27 -0.19
C MET A 285 9.37 -0.65 0.64
N THR A 286 9.53 -1.58 1.58
CA THR A 286 8.56 -1.78 2.66
C THR A 286 9.17 -1.45 4.01
N ALA A 287 8.39 -0.84 4.90
CA ALA A 287 8.79 -0.52 6.26
C ALA A 287 7.68 -0.88 7.24
N GLN A 288 8.01 -1.61 8.31
CA GLN A 288 7.07 -1.93 9.38
C GLN A 288 7.74 -1.88 10.75
N ALA A 289 7.08 -1.21 11.70
CA ALA A 289 7.47 -1.23 13.09
C ALA A 289 6.88 -2.44 13.81
N SER A 290 7.68 -3.09 14.65
CA SER A 290 7.28 -4.21 15.49
C SER A 290 8.03 -4.15 16.83
N THR A 291 7.61 -4.94 17.82
CA THR A 291 8.44 -5.22 18.98
C THR A 291 9.37 -6.39 18.67
N THR A 292 10.52 -6.47 19.34
CA THR A 292 11.36 -7.67 19.25
C THR A 292 10.63 -8.89 19.79
N SER A 293 10.81 -10.03 19.12
CA SER A 293 10.10 -11.29 19.39
C SER A 293 10.21 -11.70 20.86
N GLY A 294 9.08 -11.90 21.53
CA GLY A 294 9.00 -12.33 22.94
C GLY A 294 8.30 -11.33 23.88
N THR A 295 7.98 -10.11 23.41
CA THR A 295 7.23 -9.12 24.20
C THR A 295 5.97 -8.66 23.45
N THR A 296 4.79 -9.12 23.89
CA THR A 296 3.47 -8.66 23.40
C THR A 296 3.07 -7.35 24.08
N MET A 297 3.94 -6.35 24.06
CA MET A 297 3.71 -5.05 24.73
C MET A 297 3.06 -4.02 23.79
N ALA A 298 3.21 -4.20 22.49
CA ALA A 298 2.63 -3.33 21.47
C ALA A 298 2.27 -4.13 20.21
N GLU A 299 1.25 -3.67 19.50
CA GLU A 299 0.91 -4.17 18.18
C GLU A 299 1.82 -3.55 17.12
N SER A 300 2.11 -4.33 16.07
CA SER A 300 2.92 -3.83 14.95
C SER A 300 2.21 -2.68 14.23
N SER A 301 2.99 -1.79 13.60
CA SER A 301 2.43 -0.75 12.76
C SER A 301 1.87 -1.34 11.45
N LYS A 302 1.27 -0.48 10.64
CA LYS A 302 1.02 -0.82 9.24
C LYS A 302 2.35 -1.04 8.53
N GLU A 303 2.36 -1.95 7.57
CA GLU A 303 3.45 -2.02 6.60
C GLU A 303 3.22 -0.93 5.56
N ILE A 304 4.18 -0.01 5.46
CA ILE A 304 4.17 1.07 4.48
C ILE A 304 4.99 0.62 3.28
N SER A 305 4.39 0.70 2.09
CA SER A 305 5.01 0.30 0.83
C SER A 305 5.18 1.53 -0.05
N THR A 306 6.43 1.91 -0.31
CA THR A 306 6.78 3.15 -1.02
C THR A 306 7.70 2.84 -2.19
N ALA A 307 7.37 3.38 -3.37
CA ALA A 307 8.29 3.38 -4.49
C ALA A 307 9.40 4.40 -4.22
N THR A 308 10.64 3.94 -4.20
CA THR A 308 11.81 4.74 -3.81
C THR A 308 12.82 4.75 -4.93
N GLN A 309 13.27 5.94 -5.33
CA GLN A 309 14.33 6.10 -6.31
C GLN A 309 15.69 6.15 -5.60
N LEU A 310 16.56 5.18 -5.88
CA LEU A 310 17.91 5.09 -5.31
C LEU A 310 18.94 5.06 -6.45
N PRO A 311 19.17 6.19 -7.16
CA PRO A 311 20.12 6.22 -8.26
C PRO A 311 21.56 6.04 -7.79
N GLY A 312 22.36 5.26 -8.50
CA GLY A 312 23.81 5.42 -8.41
C GLY A 312 24.14 6.73 -9.09
N TYR A 313 24.51 7.79 -8.36
CA TYR A 313 24.91 9.03 -9.02
C TYR A 313 26.28 8.83 -9.68
N ARG A 314 26.33 8.98 -11.00
CA ARG A 314 27.58 9.13 -11.73
C ARG A 314 27.53 10.50 -12.40
N PRO A 315 28.43 11.44 -12.05
CA PRO A 315 28.46 12.72 -12.75
C PRO A 315 28.80 12.47 -14.22
N PRO A 316 28.21 13.24 -15.16
CA PRO A 316 28.35 13.02 -16.60
C PRO A 316 29.79 13.19 -17.09
N ILE A 317 30.64 13.85 -16.30
CA ILE A 317 32.09 13.90 -16.42
C ILE A 317 32.69 13.71 -15.02
N THR A 318 33.86 13.09 -14.85
CA THR A 318 34.40 12.78 -13.51
C THR A 318 35.79 13.38 -13.27
N LEU A 319 36.24 13.42 -12.00
CA LEU A 319 37.59 13.92 -11.66
C LEU A 319 38.69 12.87 -11.73
N LYS A 320 38.39 11.56 -11.67
CA LYS A 320 39.42 10.53 -11.46
C LYS A 320 39.29 9.28 -12.31
N GLU A 321 38.33 8.42 -12.01
CA GLU A 321 38.35 7.01 -12.43
C GLU A 321 37.56 6.71 -13.70
N TRP A 322 36.62 7.58 -14.09
CA TRP A 322 35.67 7.26 -15.17
C TRP A 322 35.76 8.22 -16.35
N THR A 323 35.52 7.70 -17.55
CA THR A 323 35.36 8.51 -18.76
C THR A 323 33.90 8.96 -18.94
N PRO A 324 33.67 10.20 -19.41
CA PRO A 324 34.67 11.22 -19.67
C PRO A 324 35.25 11.81 -18.37
N LYS A 325 36.50 12.24 -18.41
CA LYS A 325 37.25 12.76 -17.26
C LYS A 325 37.63 14.22 -17.51
N LEU A 326 37.44 15.08 -16.51
CA LEU A 326 37.95 16.45 -16.51
C LEU A 326 39.49 16.43 -16.51
N GLU A 327 40.11 17.33 -17.26
CA GLU A 327 41.51 17.66 -17.02
C GLU A 327 41.58 18.72 -15.91
N GLN A 328 42.39 18.43 -14.88
CA GLN A 328 42.64 19.36 -13.78
C GLN A 328 43.95 20.09 -14.08
N ASN A 329 43.91 21.42 -14.12
CA ASN A 329 45.10 22.25 -14.20
C ASN A 329 45.14 23.18 -12.99
N VAL A 330 46.28 23.18 -12.29
CA VAL A 330 46.53 24.09 -11.17
C VAL A 330 47.65 25.03 -11.56
N THR A 331 47.41 26.33 -11.42
CA THR A 331 48.42 27.36 -11.65
C THR A 331 48.62 28.14 -10.36
N VAL A 332 49.85 28.21 -9.88
CA VAL A 332 50.23 28.98 -8.70
C VAL A 332 51.08 30.17 -9.14
N THR A 333 50.72 31.36 -8.69
CA THR A 333 51.43 32.61 -8.95
C THR A 333 51.55 33.42 -7.67
N GLY A 334 52.53 34.33 -7.63
CA GLY A 334 52.85 35.12 -6.43
C GLY A 334 54.14 34.65 -5.77
N THR A 335 54.70 35.50 -4.91
CA THR A 335 56.00 35.26 -4.24
C THR A 335 55.93 35.39 -2.71
N THR A 336 54.82 35.90 -2.20
CA THR A 336 54.49 36.15 -0.80
C THR A 336 53.08 35.64 -0.50
N LEU A 337 52.67 35.59 0.77
CA LEU A 337 51.29 35.18 1.11
C LEU A 337 50.24 36.20 0.63
N GLU A 338 50.60 37.48 0.56
CA GLU A 338 49.70 38.57 0.16
C GLU A 338 49.39 38.57 -1.34
N ASP A 339 50.36 38.18 -2.18
CA ASP A 339 50.20 38.08 -3.64
C ASP A 339 50.01 36.64 -4.13
N LEU A 340 49.88 35.66 -3.22
CA LEU A 340 49.63 34.27 -3.57
C LEU A 340 48.26 34.13 -4.23
N SER A 341 48.27 33.58 -5.44
CA SER A 341 47.07 33.24 -6.20
C SER A 341 47.16 31.80 -6.69
N VAL A 342 46.16 30.99 -6.34
CA VAL A 342 46.04 29.61 -6.79
C VAL A 342 44.82 29.50 -7.68
N LYS A 343 45.02 29.31 -8.98
CA LYS A 343 43.96 29.06 -9.95
C LYS A 343 43.80 27.56 -10.14
N VAL A 344 42.57 27.06 -9.99
CA VAL A 344 42.18 25.69 -10.32
C VAL A 344 41.26 25.73 -11.52
N GLU A 345 41.64 25.06 -12.60
CA GLU A 345 40.87 24.94 -13.83
C GLU A 345 40.44 23.48 -14.04
N LEU A 346 39.17 23.29 -14.37
CA LEU A 346 38.55 22.04 -14.75
C LEU A 346 38.15 22.13 -16.23
N ASP A 347 38.81 21.36 -17.08
CA ASP A 347 38.59 21.35 -18.52
C ASP A 347 37.78 20.11 -18.96
N ALA A 348 36.57 20.37 -19.45
CA ALA A 348 35.67 19.37 -20.01
C ALA A 348 35.95 19.06 -21.50
N LYS A 349 36.94 19.73 -22.12
CA LYS A 349 37.27 19.61 -23.55
C LYS A 349 36.02 19.75 -24.42
N ASP A 350 35.74 18.77 -25.28
CA ASP A 350 34.58 18.75 -26.17
C ASP A 350 33.38 17.99 -25.58
N GLN A 351 33.41 17.64 -24.29
CA GLN A 351 32.38 16.82 -23.65
C GLN A 351 31.10 17.62 -23.41
N LYS A 352 30.04 17.23 -24.11
CA LYS A 352 28.72 17.85 -24.01
C LYS A 352 27.93 17.26 -22.85
N MET A 353 27.33 18.11 -22.03
CA MET A 353 26.58 17.73 -20.84
C MET A 353 25.24 18.46 -20.81
N ASN A 354 24.14 17.74 -20.63
CA ASN A 354 22.83 18.35 -20.45
C ASN A 354 22.70 19.03 -19.08
N THR A 355 23.37 18.47 -18.06
CA THR A 355 23.38 18.99 -16.69
C THR A 355 24.82 18.98 -16.17
N PRO A 356 25.59 20.07 -16.37
CA PRO A 356 26.96 20.15 -15.88
C PRO A 356 27.03 20.05 -14.34
N PRO A 357 27.90 19.20 -13.76
CA PRO A 357 28.06 19.11 -12.32
C PRO A 357 28.77 20.34 -11.73
N ILE A 358 28.58 20.56 -10.44
CA ILE A 358 29.37 21.51 -9.64
C ILE A 358 30.42 20.70 -8.86
N TYR A 359 31.68 21.11 -8.95
CA TYR A 359 32.77 20.55 -8.14
C TYR A 359 33.27 21.58 -7.14
N ARG A 360 33.59 21.15 -5.92
CA ARG A 360 34.26 22.00 -4.95
C ARG A 360 35.77 21.80 -5.03
N ALA A 361 36.51 22.90 -5.14
CA ALA A 361 37.94 22.94 -4.91
C ALA A 361 38.19 23.42 -3.47
N GLU A 362 39.04 22.70 -2.74
CA GLU A 362 39.44 23.08 -1.38
C GLU A 362 40.96 23.24 -1.35
N LEU A 363 41.42 24.40 -0.87
CA LEU A 363 42.81 24.63 -0.56
C LEU A 363 43.08 24.09 0.84
N ILE A 364 43.83 22.99 0.91
CA ILE A 364 44.13 22.29 2.15
C ILE A 364 45.62 22.34 2.49
N GLY A 365 45.95 22.28 3.77
CA GLY A 365 47.32 22.06 4.22
C GLY A 365 47.42 21.82 5.72
N THR A 366 48.63 21.88 6.24
CA THR A 366 48.92 21.67 7.67
C THR A 366 48.92 22.99 8.41
N TRP A 367 48.20 23.07 9.53
CA TRP A 367 48.14 24.27 10.37
C TRP A 367 48.27 23.88 11.85
N ASN A 368 49.19 24.51 12.59
CA ASN A 368 49.45 24.21 14.01
C ASN A 368 49.66 22.72 14.34
N GLY A 369 50.27 21.97 13.42
CA GLY A 369 50.50 20.53 13.59
C GLY A 369 49.29 19.64 13.30
N GLU A 370 48.14 20.22 12.91
CA GLU A 370 46.99 19.49 12.39
C GLU A 370 47.04 19.45 10.85
N ASP A 371 46.97 18.24 10.29
CA ASP A 371 46.94 18.00 8.84
C ASP A 371 45.52 18.13 8.27
N ASN A 372 45.44 18.43 6.96
CA ASN A 372 44.19 18.50 6.18
C ASN A 372 43.20 19.60 6.63
N ILE A 373 43.72 20.72 7.14
CA ILE A 373 42.90 21.89 7.44
C ILE A 373 42.52 22.60 6.13
N VAL A 374 41.23 22.90 5.96
CA VAL A 374 40.70 23.64 4.81
C VAL A 374 40.88 25.14 5.04
N PHE A 375 41.76 25.76 4.25
CA PHE A 375 42.05 27.19 4.32
C PHE A 375 41.04 28.04 3.54
N ALA A 376 40.61 27.53 2.38
CA ALA A 376 39.63 28.17 1.52
C ALA A 376 38.91 27.12 0.67
N LYS A 377 37.71 27.45 0.21
CA LYS A 377 36.92 26.57 -0.67
C LYS A 377 36.16 27.40 -1.69
N GLU A 378 36.07 26.90 -2.90
CA GLU A 378 35.34 27.52 -4.00
C GLU A 378 34.59 26.46 -4.80
N ASP A 379 33.35 26.78 -5.18
CA ASP A 379 32.52 25.91 -6.02
C ASP A 379 32.70 26.28 -7.50
N ILE A 380 33.10 25.31 -8.31
CA ILE A 380 33.32 25.42 -9.75
C ILE A 380 32.13 24.77 -10.46
N LEU A 381 31.22 25.58 -10.99
CA LEU A 381 30.21 25.12 -11.93
C LEU A 381 30.91 24.77 -13.25
N THR A 382 30.94 23.48 -13.60
CA THR A 382 31.54 23.05 -14.87
C THR A 382 30.69 23.54 -16.05
N VAL A 383 31.32 23.67 -17.22
CA VAL A 383 30.64 24.05 -18.46
C VAL A 383 30.57 22.85 -19.41
N SER A 384 29.47 22.75 -20.14
CA SER A 384 29.36 21.80 -21.25
C SER A 384 30.34 22.22 -22.35
N ALA A 385 31.30 21.36 -22.66
CA ALA A 385 32.39 21.61 -23.61
C ALA A 385 33.16 22.93 -23.34
N GLY A 386 34.20 22.85 -22.52
CA GLY A 386 35.08 23.99 -22.24
C GLY A 386 35.69 23.96 -20.83
N LYS A 387 36.19 25.11 -20.42
CA LYS A 387 36.95 25.28 -19.17
C LYS A 387 36.16 26.09 -18.15
N ALA A 388 36.18 25.64 -16.91
CA ALA A 388 35.71 26.41 -15.76
C ALA A 388 36.85 26.54 -14.75
N SER A 389 36.94 27.66 -14.04
CA SER A 389 38.01 27.86 -13.07
C SER A 389 37.57 28.61 -11.83
N ALA A 390 38.13 28.26 -10.68
CA ALA A 390 38.15 29.07 -9.47
C ALA A 390 39.54 29.60 -9.23
N THR A 391 39.64 30.75 -8.56
CA THR A 391 40.93 31.33 -8.15
C THR A 391 40.86 31.70 -6.68
N PHE A 392 41.74 31.11 -5.89
CA PHE A 392 41.96 31.46 -4.49
C PHE A 392 42.93 32.65 -4.44
N THR A 393 42.48 33.75 -3.89
CA THR A 393 43.27 34.97 -3.63
C THR A 393 42.90 35.50 -2.25
N ASN A 394 43.67 36.45 -1.71
CA ASN A 394 43.40 37.07 -0.41
C ASN A 394 43.23 36.02 0.70
N LEU A 395 44.13 35.03 0.74
CA LEU A 395 44.07 33.97 1.73
C LEU A 395 44.13 34.55 3.16
N PRO A 396 43.43 33.95 4.13
CA PRO A 396 43.37 34.50 5.48
C PRO A 396 44.76 34.75 6.09
N GLU A 397 44.97 35.96 6.64
CA GLU A 397 46.24 36.35 7.27
C GLU A 397 46.72 35.40 8.35
N TYR A 398 45.79 34.72 9.04
CA TYR A 398 46.16 33.81 10.11
C TYR A 398 47.09 32.70 9.63
N ILE A 399 47.02 32.30 8.35
CA ILE A 399 47.89 31.27 7.73
C ILE A 399 49.36 31.71 7.71
N GLY A 400 49.65 33.01 7.74
CA GLY A 400 51.01 33.54 7.78
C GLY A 400 51.59 33.72 9.18
N ARG A 401 50.78 33.58 10.25
CA ARG A 401 51.22 33.83 11.62
C ARG A 401 51.82 32.56 12.22
N GLN A 402 53.15 32.46 12.24
CA GLN A 402 53.83 31.48 13.11
C GLN A 402 53.34 31.67 14.55
N VAL A 403 52.71 30.64 15.12
CA VAL A 403 52.53 30.56 16.56
C VAL A 403 53.93 30.36 17.13
N THR A 404 54.39 31.36 17.90
CA THR A 404 55.73 31.36 18.51
C THR A 404 55.75 30.49 19.76
#